data_AF-A0A957AAZ5-F1
#
_entry.id   AF-A0A957AAZ5-F1
#
_cell.length_a   1.000
_cell.length_b   1.000
_cell.length_c   1.000
_cell.angle_alpha   90.00
_cell.angle_beta   90.00
_cell.angle_gamma   90.00
#
_symmetry.space_group_name_H-M   'P 1'
#
loop_
_entity.id
_entity.type
_entity.pdbx_description
1 polymer ?
#
loop_
_entity_poly.entity_id
_entity_poly.type
_entity_poly.pdbx_seq_one_letter_code
_entity_poly.pdbx_strand_id
1 'polypeptide(L)'
;GRMPGREKDAIMSRFAAGESDLLVSTSVIEVGIDVANATTVIIEGAERFGLSQLHQFRGRVGRSAKQSYCLLFSTDEEPGPDATTRLKAMERTNDGFELAEVDLELRGEGEVWGRLQAGANSMLRVARLTDR
;
A
#
# COMPACT_ATOMS: atom_id res chain seq x y z
N GLY A 1 -1.75 12.25 -12.19
CA GLY A 1 -1.18 13.59 -11.95
C GLY A 1 -0.75 14.25 -13.25
N ARG A 2 -1.43 15.31 -13.66
CA ARG A 2 -1.03 16.37 -14.64
C ARG A 2 -1.82 17.67 -14.42
N MET A 3 -2.63 17.69 -13.37
CA MET A 3 -3.56 18.76 -13.05
C MET A 3 -2.81 19.87 -12.32
N PRO A 4 -3.08 21.15 -12.62
CA PRO A 4 -2.54 22.27 -11.85
C PRO A 4 -2.87 22.14 -10.36
N GLY A 5 -1.91 22.47 -9.49
CA GLY A 5 -2.08 22.31 -8.03
C GLY A 5 -3.33 22.97 -7.47
N ARG A 6 -3.65 24.19 -7.94
CA ARG A 6 -4.85 24.93 -7.51
C ARG A 6 -6.16 24.20 -7.81
N GLU A 7 -6.25 23.52 -8.95
CA GLU A 7 -7.44 22.76 -9.33
C GLU A 7 -7.58 21.49 -8.49
N LYS A 8 -6.45 20.82 -8.24
CA LYS A 8 -6.39 19.67 -7.32
C LYS A 8 -6.83 20.07 -5.92
N ASP A 9 -6.33 21.18 -5.38
CA ASP A 9 -6.70 21.68 -4.05
C ASP A 9 -8.20 21.96 -3.95
N ALA A 10 -8.77 22.61 -4.98
CA ALA A 10 -10.20 22.90 -5.02
C ALA A 10 -11.07 21.62 -5.03
N ILE A 11 -10.70 20.62 -5.82
CA ILE A 11 -11.40 19.32 -5.85
C ILE A 11 -11.31 18.64 -4.48
N MET A 12 -10.13 18.63 -3.87
CA MET A 12 -9.93 18.02 -2.56
C MET A 12 -10.71 18.75 -1.46
N SER A 13 -10.79 20.09 -1.48
CA SER A 13 -11.62 20.86 -0.54
C SER A 13 -13.10 20.52 -0.67
N ARG A 14 -13.61 20.41 -1.90
CA ARG A 14 -15.01 20.02 -2.14
C ARG A 14 -15.32 18.61 -1.64
N PHE A 15 -14.41 17.67 -1.89
CA PHE A 15 -14.53 16.30 -1.36
C PHE A 15 -14.49 16.27 0.17
N ALA A 16 -13.59 17.03 0.81
CA ALA A 16 -13.51 17.14 2.26
C ALA A 16 -14.77 17.79 2.89
N ALA A 17 -15.37 18.76 2.19
CA ALA A 17 -16.62 19.41 2.59
C ALA A 17 -17.87 18.54 2.38
N GLY A 18 -17.74 17.37 1.75
CA GLY A 18 -18.88 16.50 1.43
C GLY A 18 -19.72 16.98 0.24
N GLU A 19 -19.20 17.91 -0.57
CA GLU A 19 -19.84 18.32 -1.83
C GLU A 19 -19.65 17.27 -2.94
N SER A 20 -18.88 16.22 -2.68
CA SER A 20 -18.65 15.10 -3.59
C SER A 20 -18.49 13.83 -2.76
N ASP A 21 -19.23 12.78 -3.14
CA ASP A 21 -19.22 11.50 -2.43
C ASP A 21 -18.05 10.59 -2.85
N LEU A 22 -17.51 10.81 -4.06
CA LEU A 22 -16.48 9.97 -4.66
C LEU A 22 -15.34 10.81 -5.25
N LEU A 23 -14.11 10.37 -4.97
CA LEU A 23 -12.88 10.93 -5.55
C LEU A 23 -12.12 9.82 -6.27
N VAL A 24 -11.89 9.99 -7.57
CA VAL A 24 -11.09 9.07 -8.39
C VAL A 24 -9.75 9.73 -8.70
N SER A 25 -8.65 9.02 -8.42
CA SER A 25 -7.29 9.54 -8.64
C SER A 25 -6.32 8.42 -8.99
N THR A 26 -5.21 8.80 -9.62
CA THR A 26 -4.03 7.93 -9.74
C THR A 26 -3.36 7.72 -8.38
N SER A 27 -2.53 6.68 -8.28
CA SER A 27 -1.75 6.29 -7.07
C SER A 27 -0.97 7.43 -6.40
N VAL A 28 -0.61 8.46 -7.15
CA VAL A 28 -0.10 9.72 -6.60
C VAL A 28 -1.26 10.55 -6.06
N ILE A 29 -1.86 10.11 -4.96
CA ILE A 29 -2.56 11.01 -4.05
C ILE A 29 -1.49 11.65 -3.18
N GLU A 30 -0.87 12.69 -3.71
CA GLU A 30 0.10 13.48 -2.97
C GLU A 30 -0.56 14.03 -1.71
N VAL A 31 0.13 13.79 -0.59
CA VAL A 31 -0.33 13.88 0.79
C VAL A 31 -0.75 15.30 1.16
N GLY A 32 -1.86 15.46 1.90
CA GLY A 32 -2.10 16.70 2.65
C GLY A 32 -3.46 16.82 3.32
N ILE A 33 -4.49 16.14 2.80
CA ILE A 33 -5.86 16.34 3.26
C ILE A 33 -6.36 15.06 3.92
N ASP A 34 -6.56 15.16 5.24
CA ASP A 34 -7.24 14.16 6.04
C ASP A 34 -8.74 14.33 5.86
N VAL A 35 -9.39 13.37 5.19
CA VAL A 35 -10.83 13.39 4.99
C VAL A 35 -11.45 12.41 5.98
N ALA A 36 -11.76 12.89 7.19
CA ALA A 36 -12.33 12.07 8.26
C ALA A 36 -13.64 11.34 7.86
N ASN A 37 -14.36 11.89 6.87
CA ASN A 37 -15.58 11.30 6.32
C ASN A 37 -15.33 10.16 5.31
N ALA A 38 -14.11 9.98 4.82
CA ALA A 38 -13.80 8.90 3.88
C ALA A 38 -13.72 7.57 4.64
N THR A 39 -14.70 6.71 4.43
CA THR A 39 -14.80 5.39 5.08
C THR A 39 -14.36 4.24 4.18
N THR A 40 -14.26 4.45 2.86
CA THR A 40 -13.95 3.38 1.91
C THR A 40 -12.84 3.81 0.97
N VAL A 41 -11.83 2.96 0.82
CA VAL A 41 -10.80 3.08 -0.21
C VAL A 41 -10.89 1.88 -1.14
N ILE A 42 -10.84 2.15 -2.46
CA ILE A 42 -10.85 1.15 -3.51
C ILE A 42 -9.52 1.27 -4.26
N ILE A 43 -8.77 0.18 -4.31
CA ILE A 43 -7.47 0.12 -4.98
C ILE A 43 -7.60 -0.82 -6.16
N GLU A 44 -7.71 -0.24 -7.36
CA GLU A 44 -7.67 -0.97 -8.62
C GLU A 44 -6.22 -1.25 -9.03
N GLY A 45 -5.94 -2.47 -9.50
CA GLY A 45 -4.58 -2.90 -9.82
C GLY A 45 -3.70 -3.07 -8.58
N ALA A 46 -4.29 -3.55 -7.47
CA ALA A 46 -3.65 -3.66 -6.17
C ALA A 46 -2.35 -4.50 -6.21
N GLU A 47 -2.27 -5.50 -7.09
CA GLU A 47 -1.12 -6.39 -7.31
C GLU A 47 0.18 -5.65 -7.68
N ARG A 48 0.03 -4.46 -8.28
CA ARG A 48 1.14 -3.62 -8.78
C ARG A 48 1.83 -2.81 -7.69
N PHE A 49 1.25 -2.77 -6.49
CA PHE A 49 1.76 -1.99 -5.37
C PHE A 49 2.49 -2.86 -4.35
N GLY A 50 3.51 -2.28 -3.72
CA GLY A 50 4.16 -2.88 -2.56
C GLY A 50 3.30 -2.78 -1.30
N LEU A 51 3.58 -3.61 -0.29
CA LEU A 51 2.83 -3.62 0.98
C LEU A 51 2.84 -2.27 1.68
N SER A 52 3.97 -1.55 1.64
CA SER A 52 4.08 -0.21 2.22
C SER A 52 3.13 0.80 1.58
N GLN A 53 2.98 0.78 0.26
CA GLN A 53 2.09 1.67 -0.47
C GLN A 53 0.63 1.34 -0.20
N LEU A 54 0.27 0.05 -0.26
CA LEU A 54 -1.08 -0.43 0.06
C LEU A 54 -1.46 -0.05 1.50
N HIS A 55 -0.55 -0.20 2.45
CA HIS A 55 -0.76 0.22 3.83
C HIS A 55 -0.98 1.74 3.95
N GLN A 56 -0.20 2.54 3.24
CA GLN A 56 -0.38 4.00 3.21
C GLN A 56 -1.72 4.40 2.60
N PHE A 57 -2.20 3.72 1.56
CA PHE A 57 -3.52 3.96 0.98
C PHE A 57 -4.63 3.59 1.95
N ARG A 58 -4.54 2.44 2.63
CA ARG A 58 -5.48 2.03 3.67
C ARG A 58 -5.57 3.08 4.79
N GLY A 59 -4.44 3.66 5.21
CA GLY A 59 -4.38 4.69 6.25
C GLY A 59 -4.99 6.04 5.88
N ARG A 60 -5.49 6.22 4.64
CA ARG A 60 -6.26 7.40 4.21
C ARG A 60 -7.72 7.38 4.64
N VAL A 61 -8.23 6.21 5.03
CA VAL A 61 -9.58 6.02 5.55
C VAL A 61 -9.53 5.48 6.99
N GLY A 62 -10.66 5.43 7.70
CA GLY A 62 -10.69 4.86 9.05
C GLY A 62 -10.25 5.81 10.17
N ARG A 63 -10.33 7.13 9.95
CA ARG A 63 -10.02 8.14 10.99
C ARG A 63 -11.22 8.61 11.80
N SER A 64 -12.43 8.19 11.44
CA SER A 64 -13.63 8.40 12.24
C SER A 64 -14.01 7.13 13.00
N ALA A 65 -14.98 7.24 13.90
CA ALA A 65 -15.56 6.08 14.60
C ALA A 65 -16.39 5.16 13.68
N LYS A 66 -16.55 5.50 12.40
CA LYS A 66 -17.31 4.70 11.43
C LYS A 66 -16.46 3.54 10.94
N GLN A 67 -17.09 2.37 10.82
CA GLN A 67 -16.47 1.22 10.17
C GLN A 67 -15.98 1.61 8.78
N SER A 68 -14.73 1.26 8.50
CA SER A 68 -14.07 1.59 7.24
C SER A 68 -13.62 0.33 6.51
N TYR A 69 -13.57 0.42 5.18
CA TYR A 69 -13.27 -0.70 4.29
C TYR A 69 -12.12 -0.34 3.35
N CYS A 70 -11.22 -1.30 3.14
CA CYS A 70 -10.19 -1.24 2.12
C CYS A 70 -10.44 -2.39 1.15
N LEU A 71 -10.79 -2.06 -0.09
CA LEU A 71 -11.09 -3.05 -1.12
C LEU A 71 -9.94 -3.10 -2.12
N LEU A 72 -9.38 -4.30 -2.30
CA LEU A 72 -8.24 -4.56 -3.17
C LEU A 72 -8.74 -5.30 -4.41
N PHE A 73 -8.55 -4.71 -5.59
CA PHE A 73 -8.94 -5.32 -6.85
C PHE A 73 -7.69 -5.63 -7.68
N SER A 74 -7.50 -6.90 -8.00
CA SER A 74 -6.50 -7.32 -8.98
C SER A 74 -7.00 -7.04 -10.39
N THR A 75 -6.16 -6.48 -11.25
CA THR A 75 -6.45 -6.46 -12.70
C THR A 75 -6.00 -7.71 -13.43
N ASP A 76 -5.14 -8.50 -12.79
CA ASP A 76 -4.72 -9.81 -13.27
C ASP A 76 -5.73 -10.86 -12.80
N GLU A 77 -6.16 -11.75 -13.71
CA GLU A 77 -7.03 -12.88 -13.40
C GLU A 77 -6.36 -13.84 -12.40
N GLU A 78 -5.06 -14.07 -12.57
CA GLU A 78 -4.21 -14.85 -11.68
C GLU A 78 -2.95 -14.04 -11.31
N PRO A 79 -2.99 -13.24 -10.23
CA PRO A 79 -1.80 -12.52 -9.79
C PRO A 79 -0.71 -13.49 -9.34
N GLY A 80 0.55 -13.16 -9.64
CA GLY A 80 1.71 -13.99 -9.28
C GLY A 80 1.79 -14.30 -7.77
N PRO A 81 2.60 -15.30 -7.37
CA PRO A 81 2.65 -15.79 -5.99
C PRO A 81 2.97 -14.70 -4.98
N ASP A 82 3.99 -13.87 -5.23
CA ASP A 82 4.36 -12.76 -4.34
C ASP A 82 3.24 -11.74 -4.21
N ALA A 83 2.60 -11.38 -5.33
CA ALA A 83 1.50 -10.42 -5.32
C ALA A 83 0.30 -10.99 -4.53
N THR A 84 -0.04 -12.26 -4.75
CA THR A 84 -1.06 -12.97 -3.99
C THR A 84 -0.74 -12.98 -2.49
N THR A 85 0.51 -13.26 -2.11
CA THR A 85 0.95 -13.24 -0.71
C THR A 85 0.83 -11.85 -0.10
N ARG A 86 1.25 -10.79 -0.81
CA ARG A 86 1.09 -9.40 -0.37
C ARG A 86 -0.38 -9.04 -0.15
N LEU A 87 -1.25 -9.34 -1.11
CA LEU A 87 -2.68 -9.02 -1.02
C LEU A 87 -3.35 -9.76 0.14
N LYS A 88 -3.03 -11.04 0.35
CA LYS A 88 -3.52 -11.80 1.51
C LYS A 88 -3.01 -11.26 2.85
N ALA A 89 -1.77 -10.80 2.91
CA ALA A 89 -1.24 -10.16 4.12
C ALA A 89 -2.01 -8.87 4.44
N MET A 90 -2.32 -8.06 3.43
CA MET A 90 -3.14 -6.85 3.59
C MET A 90 -4.55 -7.13 4.12
N GLU A 91 -5.15 -8.27 3.76
CA GLU A 91 -6.45 -8.71 4.27
C GLU A 91 -6.38 -9.21 5.71
N ARG A 92 -5.29 -9.92 6.05
CA ARG A 92 -5.14 -10.59 7.35
C ARG A 92 -4.85 -9.62 8.49
N THR A 93 -4.03 -8.61 8.25
CA THR A 93 -3.51 -7.75 9.31
C THR A 93 -3.51 -6.27 8.96
N ASN A 94 -3.72 -5.48 10.01
CA ASN A 94 -3.57 -4.03 9.97
C ASN A 94 -2.24 -3.56 10.60
N ASP A 95 -1.49 -4.46 11.23
CA ASP A 95 -0.23 -4.12 11.89
C ASP A 95 0.86 -3.84 10.85
N GLY A 96 1.39 -2.62 10.87
CA GLY A 96 2.47 -2.20 9.97
C GLY A 96 3.77 -2.98 10.16
N PHE A 97 4.03 -3.51 11.35
CA PHE A 97 5.22 -4.33 11.63
C PHE A 97 5.09 -5.72 11.00
N GLU A 98 3.95 -6.39 11.18
CA GLU A 98 3.70 -7.70 10.54
C GLU A 98 3.76 -7.58 9.01
N LEU A 99 3.18 -6.51 8.44
CA LEU A 99 3.29 -6.25 7.00
C LEU A 99 4.74 -6.02 6.55
N ALA A 100 5.57 -5.39 7.38
CA ALA A 100 6.99 -5.19 7.08
C ALA A 100 7.78 -6.50 7.14
N GLU A 101 7.43 -7.42 8.04
CA GLU A 101 8.01 -8.76 8.10
C GLU A 101 7.70 -9.56 6.84
N VAL A 102 6.43 -9.58 6.40
CA VAL A 102 6.03 -10.23 5.14
C VAL A 102 6.77 -9.61 3.94
N ASP A 103 6.89 -8.28 3.90
CA ASP A 103 7.65 -7.60 2.82
C ASP A 103 9.13 -8.01 2.83
N LEU A 104 9.72 -8.19 4.01
CA LEU A 104 11.11 -8.65 4.15
C LEU A 104 11.29 -10.11 3.74
N GLU A 105 10.36 -10.99 4.10
CA GLU A 105 10.38 -12.41 3.70
C GLU A 105 10.32 -12.56 2.18
N LEU A 106 9.36 -11.88 1.54
CA LEU A 106 9.21 -11.89 0.08
C LEU A 106 10.46 -11.36 -0.65
N ARG A 107 11.09 -10.30 -0.11
CA ARG A 107 12.37 -9.80 -0.63
C ARG A 107 13.51 -10.79 -0.41
N GLY A 108 13.54 -11.46 0.74
CA GLY A 108 14.57 -12.43 1.11
C GLY A 108 14.60 -13.64 0.18
N GLU A 109 13.42 -14.15 -0.20
CA GLU A 109 13.31 -15.18 -1.23
C GLU A 109 13.87 -14.68 -2.57
N GLY A 110 13.45 -13.52 -3.05
CA GLY A 110 13.95 -12.93 -4.30
C GLY A 110 15.45 -12.60 -4.31
N GLU A 111 16.01 -12.11 -3.20
CA GLU A 111 17.44 -11.79 -3.09
C GLU A 111 18.32 -13.04 -3.03
N VAL A 112 17.86 -14.15 -2.44
CA VAL A 112 18.64 -15.40 -2.41
C VAL A 112 18.80 -15.95 -3.83
N TRP A 113 17.73 -15.94 -4.64
CA TRP A 113 17.79 -16.34 -6.04
C TRP A 113 18.59 -15.36 -6.90
N GLY A 114 18.45 -14.05 -6.67
CA GLY A 114 19.21 -13.00 -7.36
C GLY A 114 20.71 -13.00 -7.02
N ARG A 115 21.09 -13.26 -5.76
CA ARG A 115 22.50 -13.37 -5.34
C ARG A 115 23.18 -14.59 -5.91
N LEU A 116 22.49 -15.72 -6.03
CA LEU A 116 23.02 -16.92 -6.70
C LEU A 116 23.34 -16.66 -8.18
N GLN A 117 22.60 -15.75 -8.83
CA GLN A 117 22.86 -15.33 -10.21
C GLN A 117 23.89 -14.18 -10.32
N ALA A 118 24.12 -13.41 -9.26
CA ALA A 118 25.03 -12.25 -9.27
C ALA A 118 26.49 -12.56 -8.86
N GLY A 119 26.82 -13.82 -8.57
CA GLY A 119 28.20 -14.22 -8.25
C GLY A 119 28.53 -14.18 -6.75
N ALA A 120 29.46 -15.04 -6.36
CA ALA A 120 29.69 -15.58 -5.01
C ALA A 120 30.01 -14.61 -3.84
N ASN A 121 29.83 -13.29 -3.96
CA ASN A 121 30.36 -12.32 -3.00
C ASN A 121 29.35 -11.26 -2.49
N SER A 122 28.20 -11.67 -1.95
CA SER A 122 27.44 -10.77 -1.05
C SER A 122 26.68 -11.54 0.04
N MET A 123 27.44 -12.10 0.98
CA MET A 123 26.87 -12.59 2.24
C MET A 123 26.60 -11.41 3.18
N LEU A 124 25.55 -10.62 2.90
CA LEU A 124 24.98 -9.72 3.89
C LEU A 124 24.20 -10.54 4.90
N ARG A 125 24.64 -10.49 6.16
CA ARG A 125 23.93 -11.03 7.33
C ARG A 125 23.00 -9.95 7.87
N VAL A 126 21.72 -10.28 8.01
CA VAL A 126 20.74 -9.44 8.71
C VAL A 126 20.93 -9.68 10.21
N ALA A 127 21.29 -8.65 10.95
CA ALA A 127 21.41 -8.72 12.41
C ALA A 127 20.02 -8.74 13.05
N ARG A 128 19.79 -9.63 14.01
CA ARG A 128 18.55 -9.65 14.80
C ARG A 128 18.78 -8.89 16.11
N LEU A 129 17.79 -8.13 16.54
CA LEU A 129 17.84 -7.37 17.81
C LEU A 129 17.98 -8.27 19.06
N THR A 130 17.82 -9.58 18.92
CA THR A 130 18.03 -10.59 19.97
C THR A 130 19.47 -11.12 20.03
N ASP A 131 20.33 -10.74 19.10
CA ASP A 131 21.71 -11.19 19.07
C ASP A 131 22.52 -10.34 20.07
N ARG A 132 22.62 -10.86 21.31
CA ARG A 132 23.58 -10.39 22.32
C ARG A 132 24.93 -11.09 22.15
#